data_AF-A0AAU8FMV6-F1
#
_entry.id   AF-A0AAU8FMV6-F1
#
_cell.length_a   1.000
_cell.length_b   1.000
_cell.length_c   1.000
_cell.angle_alpha   90.00
_cell.angle_beta   90.00
_cell.angle_gamma   90.00
#
_symmetry.space_group_name_H-M   'P 1'
#
loop_
_entity.id
_entity.type
_entity.pdbx_description
1 polymer ?
#
loop_
_entity_poly.entity_id
_entity_poly.type
_entity_poly.pdbx_seq_one_letter_code
_entity_poly.pdbx_strand_id
1 'polypeptide(L)'
;MAHKLLSAIVVLALIYNSQVRAQNATKLPYPILFVHGWNGSDDTWYTELNFLASQGLKVDIDHNQKRSGYGSRLDFMLNATNLTFLNRRASGPQYGDVLDMESYLDPNNDLFAINFDVGASFAQSNQAAAAKQGFAVGLAVRKILSVTGAKKIVLFGHSMGGACDPGMPAKL
;
A
#
# COMPACT_ATOMS: atom_id res chain seq x y z
N MET A 1 9.21 -54.07 3.26
CA MET A 1 9.11 -52.85 4.10
C MET A 1 10.03 -51.71 3.62
N ALA A 2 11.24 -51.99 3.13
CA ALA A 2 12.20 -50.96 2.70
C ALA A 2 11.71 -49.99 1.60
N HIS A 3 10.96 -50.46 0.59
CA HIS A 3 10.48 -49.58 -0.50
C HIS A 3 9.46 -48.53 -0.05
N LYS A 4 8.62 -48.83 0.95
CA LYS A 4 7.64 -47.87 1.48
C LYS A 4 8.32 -46.73 2.27
N LEU A 5 9.47 -47.03 2.90
CA LEU A 5 10.26 -46.06 3.65
C LEU A 5 10.99 -45.08 2.72
N LEU A 6 11.53 -45.59 1.61
CA LEU A 6 12.21 -44.76 0.60
C LEU A 6 11.24 -43.78 -0.08
N SER A 7 10.03 -44.22 -0.44
CA SER A 7 9.00 -43.35 -1.02
C SER A 7 8.56 -42.24 -0.06
N ALA A 8 8.44 -42.54 1.24
CA ALA A 8 8.07 -41.54 2.24
C ALA A 8 9.14 -40.45 2.40
N ILE A 9 10.42 -40.83 2.42
CA ILE A 9 11.55 -39.89 2.52
C ILE A 9 11.60 -38.96 1.30
N VAL A 10 11.39 -39.49 0.09
CA VAL A 10 11.37 -38.69 -1.15
C VAL A 10 10.20 -37.69 -1.13
N VAL A 11 9.01 -38.12 -0.71
CA VAL A 11 7.84 -37.22 -0.60
C VAL A 11 8.08 -36.13 0.44
N LEU A 12 8.64 -36.47 1.61
CA LEU A 12 9.02 -35.49 2.65
C LEU A 12 10.09 -34.50 2.16
N ALA A 13 11.10 -34.97 1.43
CA ALA A 13 12.12 -34.11 0.83
C ALA A 13 11.54 -33.18 -0.24
N LEU A 14 10.58 -33.65 -1.05
CA LEU A 14 9.90 -32.83 -2.05
C LEU A 14 9.00 -31.78 -1.41
N ILE A 15 8.28 -32.12 -0.33
CA ILE A 15 7.46 -31.19 0.45
C ILE A 15 8.34 -30.16 1.17
N TYR A 16 9.47 -30.58 1.74
CA TYR A 16 10.41 -29.65 2.38
C TYR A 16 10.99 -28.66 1.36
N ASN A 17 11.43 -29.14 0.20
CA ASN A 17 11.97 -28.28 -0.87
C ASN A 17 10.93 -27.32 -1.46
N SER A 18 9.65 -27.69 -1.53
CA SER A 18 8.60 -26.76 -1.99
C SER A 18 8.32 -25.66 -0.96
N GLN A 19 8.38 -25.95 0.34
CA GLN A 19 8.26 -24.96 1.41
C GLN A 19 9.46 -23.98 1.43
N VAL A 20 10.69 -24.47 1.22
CA VAL A 20 11.88 -23.59 1.13
C VAL A 20 11.84 -22.66 -0.09
N ARG A 21 11.31 -23.13 -1.22
CA ARG A 21 11.13 -22.27 -2.42
C ARG A 21 10.01 -21.23 -2.23
N ALA A 22 8.95 -21.56 -1.48
CA ALA A 22 7.89 -20.61 -1.14
C ALA A 22 8.36 -19.51 -0.16
N GLN A 23 9.38 -19.77 0.66
CA GLN A 23 9.98 -18.78 1.55
C GLN A 23 11.02 -17.86 0.89
N ASN A 24 11.47 -18.18 -0.33
CA ASN A 24 12.44 -17.38 -1.08
C ASN A 24 11.80 -16.41 -2.09
N ALA A 25 10.60 -15.89 -1.80
CA ALA A 25 10.19 -14.63 -2.42
C ALA A 25 11.08 -13.52 -1.84
N THR A 26 12.04 -13.06 -2.64
CA THR A 26 13.01 -12.02 -2.26
C THR A 26 12.28 -10.72 -1.96
N LYS A 27 12.16 -10.39 -0.67
CA LYS A 27 11.70 -9.07 -0.22
C LYS A 27 12.60 -7.99 -0.81
N LEU A 28 12.02 -6.94 -1.37
CA LEU A 28 12.79 -5.82 -1.90
C LEU A 28 13.56 -5.12 -0.76
N PRO A 29 14.80 -4.67 -1.02
CA PRO A 29 15.54 -3.84 -0.07
C PRO A 29 14.80 -2.54 0.28
N TYR A 30 14.06 -2.00 -0.69
CA TYR A 30 13.22 -0.81 -0.55
C TYR A 30 11.83 -1.09 -1.11
N PRO A 31 10.76 -0.96 -0.30
CA PRO A 31 9.41 -1.08 -0.81
C PRO A 31 9.08 0.05 -1.78
N ILE A 32 8.14 -0.19 -2.68
CA ILE A 32 7.72 0.74 -3.73
C ILE A 32 6.35 1.29 -3.38
N LEU A 33 6.20 2.62 -3.38
CA LEU A 33 4.91 3.30 -3.24
C LEU A 33 4.47 3.89 -4.58
N PHE A 34 3.33 3.41 -5.07
CA PHE A 34 2.67 3.90 -6.28
C PHE A 34 1.71 5.04 -5.95
N VAL A 35 1.87 6.19 -6.63
CA VAL A 35 1.07 7.40 -6.44
C VAL A 35 0.31 7.74 -7.72
N HIS A 36 -1.02 7.61 -7.68
CA HIS A 36 -1.87 7.92 -8.83
C HIS A 36 -1.95 9.44 -9.07
N GLY A 37 -2.41 9.82 -10.28
CA GLY A 37 -2.59 11.23 -10.66
C GLY A 37 -3.84 11.87 -10.06
N TRP A 38 -3.96 13.21 -10.22
CA TRP A 38 -4.99 14.09 -9.63
C TRP A 38 -6.40 13.48 -9.63
N ASN A 39 -7.03 13.20 -10.78
CA ASN A 39 -8.41 12.69 -10.76
C ASN A 39 -8.51 11.14 -10.73
N GLY A 40 -7.42 10.45 -10.41
CA GLY A 40 -7.35 8.99 -10.44
C GLY A 40 -7.70 8.34 -9.10
N SER A 41 -7.50 7.03 -9.09
CA SER A 41 -7.49 6.15 -7.93
C SER A 41 -6.35 5.15 -8.04
N ASP A 42 -6.12 4.38 -7.00
CA ASP A 42 -5.16 3.27 -6.99
C ASP A 42 -5.45 2.18 -8.02
N ASP A 43 -6.69 2.07 -8.52
CA ASP A 43 -7.07 1.18 -9.62
C ASP A 43 -6.17 1.36 -10.86
N THR A 44 -5.59 2.57 -11.05
CA THR A 44 -4.60 2.88 -12.10
C THR A 44 -3.43 1.89 -12.11
N TRP A 45 -3.08 1.34 -10.95
CA TRP A 45 -1.88 0.54 -10.75
C TRP A 45 -2.12 -0.96 -10.78
N TYR A 46 -3.37 -1.44 -10.79
CA TYR A 46 -3.63 -2.87 -10.58
C TYR A 46 -3.04 -3.76 -11.67
N THR A 47 -3.06 -3.34 -12.93
CA THR A 47 -2.40 -4.11 -14.00
C THR A 47 -0.91 -4.26 -13.74
N GLU A 48 -0.25 -3.18 -13.34
CA GLU A 48 1.19 -3.16 -13.04
C GLU A 48 1.50 -3.96 -11.76
N LEU A 49 0.72 -3.79 -10.71
CA LEU A 49 0.89 -4.49 -9.44
C LEU A 49 0.69 -6.00 -9.60
N ASN A 50 -0.30 -6.42 -10.40
CA ASN A 50 -0.50 -7.83 -10.75
C ASN A 50 0.65 -8.37 -11.61
N PHE A 51 1.17 -7.58 -12.55
CA PHE A 51 2.35 -7.95 -13.32
C PHE A 51 3.56 -8.15 -12.40
N LEU A 52 3.87 -7.18 -11.54
CA LEU A 52 4.98 -7.26 -10.58
C LEU A 52 4.81 -8.40 -9.57
N ALA A 53 3.57 -8.66 -9.13
CA ALA A 53 3.25 -9.83 -8.31
C ALA A 53 3.59 -11.14 -9.02
N SER A 54 3.28 -11.25 -10.32
CA SER A 54 3.64 -12.41 -11.14
C SER A 54 5.16 -12.59 -11.29
N GLN A 55 5.94 -11.53 -11.10
CA GLN A 55 7.41 -11.58 -11.05
C GLN A 55 7.95 -11.99 -9.68
N GLY A 56 7.08 -12.28 -8.70
CA GLY A 56 7.45 -12.75 -7.36
C GLY A 56 7.54 -11.66 -6.30
N LEU A 57 7.11 -10.43 -6.60
CA LEU A 57 7.03 -9.34 -5.62
C LEU A 57 5.77 -9.47 -4.76
N LYS A 58 5.88 -9.14 -3.48
CA LYS A 58 4.77 -9.29 -2.53
C LYS A 58 3.86 -8.08 -2.58
N VAL A 59 2.57 -8.33 -2.79
CA VAL A 59 1.52 -7.31 -2.76
C VAL A 59 0.23 -7.97 -2.32
N ASP A 60 -0.49 -7.30 -1.43
CA ASP A 60 -1.82 -7.71 -0.97
C ASP A 60 -2.80 -6.59 -1.31
N ILE A 61 -3.34 -6.65 -2.53
CA ILE A 61 -4.40 -5.76 -2.99
C ILE A 61 -5.61 -6.61 -3.30
N ASP A 62 -6.60 -6.53 -2.43
CA ASP A 62 -7.90 -7.13 -2.66
C ASP A 62 -8.77 -6.16 -3.48
N HIS A 63 -9.09 -6.56 -4.73
CA HIS A 63 -10.01 -5.84 -5.61
C HIS A 63 -11.43 -5.67 -5.02
N ASN A 64 -11.81 -6.50 -4.03
CA ASN A 64 -13.13 -6.51 -3.40
C ASN A 64 -13.16 -5.78 -2.06
N GLN A 65 -12.05 -5.71 -1.32
CA GLN A 65 -11.91 -4.92 -0.09
C GLN A 65 -11.31 -3.54 -0.37
N LYS A 66 -11.98 -2.78 -1.25
CA LYS A 66 -11.63 -1.39 -1.58
C LYS A 66 -11.81 -0.38 -0.43
N ARG A 67 -12.03 -0.85 0.81
CA ARG A 67 -12.50 -0.02 1.91
C ARG A 67 -11.83 -0.45 3.20
N SER A 68 -11.04 0.48 3.74
CA SER A 68 -10.24 0.41 4.99
C SER A 68 -8.74 0.14 4.81
N GLY A 69 -8.16 0.37 3.62
CA GLY A 69 -6.72 0.32 3.38
C GLY A 69 -6.00 -0.90 4.00
N TYR A 70 -6.29 -2.11 3.52
CA TYR A 70 -5.66 -3.34 4.03
C TYR A 70 -4.49 -3.79 3.14
N GLY A 71 -3.48 -4.41 3.74
CA GLY A 71 -2.38 -5.07 3.03
C GLY A 71 -1.40 -4.08 2.41
N SER A 72 -1.55 -3.82 1.12
CA SER A 72 -0.69 -2.92 0.32
C SER A 72 -1.31 -1.55 0.07
N ARG A 73 -2.57 -1.31 0.45
CA ARG A 73 -3.28 -0.07 0.11
C ARG A 73 -3.34 0.91 1.29
N LEU A 74 -3.06 2.19 1.02
CA LEU A 74 -3.24 3.27 1.98
C LEU A 74 -4.35 4.22 1.52
N ASP A 75 -5.38 4.41 2.34
CA ASP A 75 -6.51 5.29 2.05
C ASP A 75 -6.38 6.60 2.84
N PHE A 76 -6.30 7.74 2.14
CA PHE A 76 -6.27 9.08 2.74
C PHE A 76 -7.42 9.97 2.26
N MET A 77 -8.13 10.58 3.19
CA MET A 77 -9.12 11.62 2.92
C MET A 77 -8.47 12.99 3.14
N LEU A 78 -8.46 13.87 2.13
CA LEU A 78 -7.66 15.11 2.15
C LEU A 78 -8.46 16.38 2.53
N ASN A 79 -9.73 16.22 2.89
CA ASN A 79 -10.65 17.31 3.24
C ASN A 79 -11.60 16.91 4.39
N ALA A 80 -11.06 16.36 5.46
CA ALA A 80 -11.80 15.79 6.59
C ALA A 80 -12.39 16.84 7.57
N THR A 81 -12.65 18.08 7.16
CA THR A 81 -13.00 19.20 8.08
C THR A 81 -14.48 19.35 8.45
N ASN A 82 -15.38 18.47 7.98
CA ASN A 82 -16.81 18.59 8.27
C ASN A 82 -17.44 17.27 8.77
N LEU A 83 -16.83 16.67 9.80
CA LEU A 83 -17.18 15.32 10.30
C LEU A 83 -18.44 15.23 11.17
N THR A 84 -19.26 16.28 11.29
CA THR A 84 -20.45 16.30 12.16
C THR A 84 -21.61 15.42 11.68
N PHE A 85 -21.61 14.97 10.42
CA PHE A 85 -22.63 14.06 9.86
C PHE A 85 -22.12 12.69 9.36
N LEU A 86 -20.80 12.41 9.40
CA LEU A 86 -20.17 11.30 8.64
C LEU A 86 -19.50 10.21 9.49
N ASN A 87 -19.80 10.21 10.80
CA ASN A 87 -19.03 9.55 11.87
C ASN A 87 -19.18 8.00 11.97
N ARG A 88 -19.22 7.28 10.85
CA ARG A 88 -19.13 5.80 10.84
C ARG A 88 -18.02 5.22 9.95
N ARG A 89 -17.34 6.03 9.14
CA ARG A 89 -16.29 5.54 8.20
C ARG A 89 -14.97 6.30 8.25
N ALA A 90 -14.93 7.44 8.94
CA ALA A 90 -13.73 8.26 9.13
C ALA A 90 -13.07 7.92 10.47
N SER A 91 -12.69 6.66 10.64
CA SER A 91 -11.95 6.20 11.82
C SER A 91 -10.46 6.21 11.47
N GLY A 92 -9.66 6.98 12.23
CA GLY A 92 -8.20 7.01 12.10
C GLY A 92 -7.53 8.34 12.45
N PRO A 93 -6.19 8.41 12.44
CA PRO A 93 -5.46 9.62 12.80
C PRO A 93 -5.71 10.77 11.82
N GLN A 94 -6.15 11.93 12.35
CA GLN A 94 -6.40 13.15 11.58
C GLN A 94 -5.32 14.21 11.84
N TYR A 95 -4.81 14.81 10.77
CA TYR A 95 -3.80 15.85 10.74
C TYR A 95 -4.36 17.06 9.98
N GLY A 96 -5.13 17.89 10.68
CA GLY A 96 -5.90 18.97 10.03
C GLY A 96 -6.91 18.39 9.04
N ASP A 97 -6.75 18.69 7.76
CA ASP A 97 -7.66 18.25 6.70
C ASP A 97 -7.36 16.82 6.20
N VAL A 98 -6.19 16.26 6.55
CA VAL A 98 -5.74 14.95 6.07
C VAL A 98 -6.02 13.88 7.11
N LEU A 99 -6.83 12.90 6.76
CA LEU A 99 -7.21 11.75 7.58
C LEU A 99 -6.69 10.46 6.95
N ASP A 100 -5.92 9.67 7.70
CA ASP A 100 -5.61 8.28 7.36
C ASP A 100 -6.80 7.41 7.79
N MET A 101 -7.44 6.71 6.86
CA MET A 101 -8.65 5.93 7.11
C MET A 101 -8.36 4.56 7.72
N GLU A 102 -7.52 4.54 8.77
CA GLU A 102 -7.15 3.34 9.52
C GLU A 102 -6.45 2.26 8.69
N SER A 103 -5.66 2.65 7.69
CA SER A 103 -5.02 1.68 6.80
C SER A 103 -4.13 0.69 7.60
N TYR A 104 -4.35 -0.62 7.49
CA TYR A 104 -3.50 -1.65 8.08
C TYR A 104 -2.58 -2.22 7.01
N LEU A 105 -1.26 -2.08 7.19
CA LEU A 105 -0.26 -2.53 6.21
C LEU A 105 0.36 -3.87 6.60
N ASP A 106 0.50 -4.79 5.64
CA ASP A 106 1.28 -6.01 5.84
C ASP A 106 2.79 -5.67 5.75
N PRO A 107 3.57 -5.89 6.82
CA PRO A 107 5.01 -5.60 6.82
C PRO A 107 5.82 -6.46 5.83
N ASN A 108 5.23 -7.52 5.27
CA ASN A 108 5.86 -8.41 4.31
C ASN A 108 5.67 -7.97 2.86
N ASN A 109 4.82 -6.98 2.57
CA ASN A 109 4.62 -6.51 1.22
C ASN A 109 5.81 -5.66 0.71
N ASP A 110 6.05 -5.78 -0.59
CA ASP A 110 7.07 -5.06 -1.34
C ASP A 110 6.46 -3.85 -2.07
N LEU A 111 5.20 -3.96 -2.48
CA LEU A 111 4.50 -2.96 -3.28
C LEU A 111 3.34 -2.37 -2.48
N PHE A 112 3.18 -1.06 -2.56
CA PHE A 112 2.13 -0.31 -1.89
C PHE A 112 1.50 0.69 -2.85
N ALA A 113 0.21 0.96 -2.69
CA ALA A 113 -0.50 1.99 -3.45
C ALA A 113 -1.21 2.95 -2.49
N ILE A 114 -1.07 4.25 -2.74
CA ILE A 114 -1.88 5.26 -2.05
C ILE A 114 -3.14 5.53 -2.86
N ASN A 115 -4.25 5.74 -2.17
CA ASN A 115 -5.53 6.11 -2.76
C ASN A 115 -6.14 7.32 -2.05
N PHE A 116 -6.57 8.29 -2.85
CA PHE A 116 -7.31 9.47 -2.39
C PHE A 116 -8.79 9.43 -2.75
N ASP A 117 -9.21 8.47 -3.59
CA ASP A 117 -10.61 8.28 -3.98
C ASP A 117 -11.33 7.31 -3.03
N VAL A 118 -11.68 7.81 -1.84
CA VAL A 118 -12.12 6.98 -0.70
C VAL A 118 -13.65 6.99 -0.46
N GLY A 119 -14.44 7.26 -1.50
CA GLY A 119 -15.83 6.81 -1.59
C GLY A 119 -16.86 7.42 -0.63
N ALA A 120 -16.68 8.67 -0.20
CA ALA A 120 -17.75 9.51 0.34
C ALA A 120 -17.99 10.68 -0.60
N SER A 121 -19.25 11.06 -0.87
CA SER A 121 -19.66 12.17 -1.75
C SER A 121 -19.18 13.56 -1.30
N PHE A 122 -18.13 13.68 -0.50
CA PHE A 122 -17.75 14.91 0.16
C PHE A 122 -16.25 15.14 0.04
N ALA A 123 -15.98 16.15 -0.78
CA ALA A 123 -14.70 16.77 -1.06
C ALA A 123 -13.76 15.91 -1.93
N GLN A 124 -13.62 16.39 -3.17
CA GLN A 124 -12.72 15.92 -4.21
C GLN A 124 -11.29 15.75 -3.67
N SER A 125 -11.01 14.69 -2.92
CA SER A 125 -9.74 14.50 -2.20
C SER A 125 -8.63 14.22 -3.19
N ASN A 126 -8.93 13.46 -4.23
CA ASN A 126 -8.08 13.34 -5.41
C ASN A 126 -7.89 14.69 -6.15
N GLN A 127 -8.80 15.66 -6.02
CA GLN A 127 -8.62 17.05 -6.52
C GLN A 127 -8.19 18.06 -5.44
N ALA A 128 -7.74 17.59 -4.27
CA ALA A 128 -7.26 18.47 -3.22
C ALA A 128 -5.93 19.12 -3.64
N ALA A 129 -5.61 20.27 -3.04
CA ALA A 129 -4.36 20.99 -3.32
C ALA A 129 -3.15 20.05 -3.23
N ALA A 130 -2.20 20.19 -4.16
CA ALA A 130 -1.00 19.36 -4.24
C ALA A 130 -0.21 19.28 -2.92
N ALA A 131 -0.23 20.35 -2.11
CA ALA A 131 0.37 20.36 -0.78
C ALA A 131 -0.24 19.32 0.18
N LYS A 132 -1.57 19.12 0.15
CA LYS A 132 -2.25 18.10 0.98
C LYS A 132 -1.92 16.69 0.48
N GLN A 133 -1.84 16.52 -0.84
CA GLN A 133 -1.43 15.25 -1.45
C GLN A 133 0.02 14.90 -1.08
N GLY A 134 0.95 15.84 -1.18
CA GLY A 134 2.35 15.66 -0.78
C GLY A 134 2.49 15.36 0.72
N PHE A 135 1.69 16.01 1.57
CA PHE A 135 1.66 15.72 3.01
C PHE A 135 1.15 14.29 3.29
N ALA A 136 0.10 13.85 2.61
CA ALA A 136 -0.42 12.48 2.72
C ALA A 136 0.57 11.44 2.20
N VAL A 137 1.27 11.70 1.08
CA VAL A 137 2.39 10.87 0.61
C VAL A 137 3.48 10.77 1.68
N GLY A 138 3.83 11.88 2.34
CA GLY A 138 4.78 11.86 3.46
C GLY A 138 4.32 11.01 4.65
N LEU A 139 3.02 11.00 4.98
CA LEU A 139 2.45 10.10 5.98
C LEU A 139 2.53 8.64 5.53
N ALA A 140 2.20 8.35 4.27
CA ALA A 140 2.30 7.02 3.68
C ALA A 140 3.72 6.46 3.75
N VAL A 141 4.71 7.26 3.36
CA VAL A 141 6.13 6.91 3.45
C VAL A 141 6.51 6.54 4.88
N ARG A 142 6.18 7.39 5.87
CA ARG A 142 6.49 7.12 7.27
C ARG A 142 5.86 5.81 7.75
N LYS A 143 4.62 5.56 7.37
CA LYS A 143 3.89 4.35 7.75
C LYS A 143 4.55 3.10 7.16
N ILE A 144 4.85 3.10 5.85
CA ILE A 144 5.54 1.99 5.16
C ILE A 144 6.90 1.71 5.81
N LEU A 145 7.71 2.74 6.05
CA LEU A 145 9.02 2.57 6.70
C LEU A 145 8.86 1.99 8.12
N SER A 146 7.85 2.43 8.88
CA SER A 146 7.61 1.96 10.25
C SER A 146 7.20 0.49 10.32
N VAL A 147 6.36 0.01 9.39
CA VAL A 147 5.89 -1.39 9.39
C VAL A 147 6.90 -2.33 8.75
N THR A 148 7.54 -1.93 7.64
CA THR A 148 8.45 -2.81 6.89
C THR A 148 9.85 -2.88 7.49
N GLY A 149 10.24 -1.89 8.31
CA GLY A 149 11.59 -1.71 8.84
C GLY A 149 12.60 -1.20 7.80
N ALA A 150 12.14 -0.82 6.60
CA ALA A 150 13.00 -0.29 5.56
C ALA A 150 13.56 1.09 5.93
N LYS A 151 14.70 1.47 5.33
CA LYS A 151 15.34 2.78 5.55
C LYS A 151 14.91 3.84 4.52
N LYS A 152 14.44 3.39 3.36
CA LYS A 152 14.05 4.20 2.21
C LYS A 152 12.94 3.48 1.46
N ILE A 153 12.19 4.23 0.66
CA ILE A 153 11.22 3.69 -0.29
C ILE A 153 11.56 4.18 -1.70
N VAL A 154 11.07 3.48 -2.71
CA VAL A 154 11.01 3.99 -4.08
C VAL A 154 9.63 4.62 -4.27
N LEU A 155 9.59 5.88 -4.72
CA LEU A 155 8.34 6.56 -5.07
C LEU A 155 8.11 6.46 -6.58
N PHE A 156 6.96 5.92 -6.99
CA PHE A 156 6.58 5.77 -8.39
C PHE A 156 5.28 6.54 -8.65
N GLY A 157 5.38 7.71 -9.27
CA GLY A 157 4.23 8.59 -9.55
C GLY A 157 3.86 8.60 -11.03
N HIS A 158 2.55 8.59 -11.34
CA HIS A 158 2.07 8.83 -12.70
C HIS A 158 1.56 10.26 -12.87
N SER A 159 1.96 10.93 -13.95
CA SER A 159 1.53 12.29 -14.30
C SER A 159 1.77 13.25 -13.13
N MET A 160 0.75 14.01 -12.71
CA MET A 160 0.83 14.95 -11.60
C MET A 160 1.05 14.28 -10.23
N GLY A 161 0.89 12.96 -10.11
CA GLY A 161 1.30 12.20 -8.93
C GLY A 161 2.81 12.29 -8.65
N GLY A 162 3.63 12.57 -9.68
CA GLY A 162 5.06 12.86 -9.53
C GLY A 162 5.39 14.28 -9.03
N ALA A 163 4.43 15.22 -9.10
CA ALA A 163 4.63 16.61 -8.64
C ALA A 163 4.40 16.77 -7.12
N CYS A 164 3.91 15.72 -6.44
CA CYS A 164 3.66 15.68 -5.00
C CYS A 164 4.88 15.18 -4.20
N ASP A 165 6.08 15.29 -4.77
CA ASP A 165 7.34 14.85 -4.14
C ASP A 165 7.50 15.48 -2.74
N PRO A 166 7.75 14.69 -1.67
CA PRO A 166 7.85 15.18 -0.29
C PRO A 166 9.03 16.11 0.01
N GLY A 167 9.72 16.66 -1.00
CA GLY A 167 10.79 17.65 -0.87
C GLY A 167 10.38 19.00 -0.26
N MET A 168 9.16 19.16 0.26
CA MET A 168 8.76 20.36 0.99
C MET A 168 9.21 20.29 2.46
N PRO A 169 10.11 21.19 2.91
CA PRO A 169 10.33 21.38 4.33
C PRO A 169 9.05 21.96 4.95
N ALA A 170 8.37 21.16 5.77
CA ALA A 170 7.26 21.63 6.58
C ALA A 170 7.78 22.74 7.52
N LYS A 171 7.45 23.99 7.23
CA LYS A 171 7.41 25.05 8.23
C LYS A 171 5.95 25.24 8.62
N LEU A 172 5.73 25.11 9.93
CA LEU A 172 4.50 25.32 10.69
C LEU A 172 3.83 26.66 10.34
#